data_AF-A0A2V7VHJ5-F1
#
_entry.id   AF-A0A2V7VHJ5-F1
#
_cell.length_a   1.000
_cell.length_b   1.000
_cell.length_c   1.000
_cell.angle_alpha   90.00
_cell.angle_beta   90.00
_cell.angle_gamma   90.00
#
_symmetry.space_group_name_H-M   'P 1'
#
loop_
_entity.id
_entity.type
_entity.pdbx_description
1 polymer ?
#
loop_
_entity_poly.entity_id
_entity_poly.type
_entity_poly.pdbx_seq_one_letter_code
_entity_poly.pdbx_strand_id
1 'polypeptide(L)'
;MASRTLSWVIALLVAAQASVVGLQVVGRHLLRSPLPWTEEIARLLLVWLMCVGGIRALQHFEHPRVTALVRLLSPPRRAAVEHGLQIVLLAFFLCLALPAWRLTVSSSAERLPASGLSGAAISLM
;
A
#
# COMPACT_ATOMS: atom_id res chain seq x y z
N MET A 1 5.38 -2.61 23.70
CA MET A 1 3.93 -2.28 23.70
C MET A 1 3.42 -1.88 22.32
N ALA A 2 4.09 -0.96 21.60
CA ALA A 2 3.69 -0.51 20.26
C ALA A 2 3.45 -1.64 19.23
N SER A 3 4.25 -2.73 19.26
CA SER A 3 4.10 -3.86 18.34
C SER A 3 2.80 -4.66 18.52
N ARG A 4 2.27 -4.77 19.76
CA ARG A 4 0.99 -5.44 20.01
C ARG A 4 -0.17 -4.59 19.53
N THR A 5 -0.14 -3.27 19.77
CA THR A 5 -1.16 -2.34 19.26
C THR A 5 -1.23 -2.36 17.74
N LEU A 6 -0.07 -2.32 17.06
CA LEU A 6 0.03 -2.40 15.61
C LEU A 6 -0.57 -3.70 15.06
N SER A 7 -0.37 -4.81 15.78
CA SER A 7 -0.96 -6.11 15.41
C SER A 7 -2.48 -6.08 15.42
N TRP A 8 -3.06 -5.50 16.47
CA TRP A 8 -4.51 -5.39 16.61
C TRP A 8 -5.11 -4.46 15.55
N VAL A 9 -4.44 -3.35 15.24
CA VAL A 9 -4.87 -2.43 14.16
C VAL A 9 -4.87 -3.14 12.81
N ILE A 10 -3.82 -3.91 12.48
CA ILE A 10 -3.76 -4.68 11.23
C ILE A 10 -4.87 -5.73 11.19
N ALA A 11 -5.07 -6.48 12.28
CA ALA A 11 -6.12 -7.49 12.34
C ALA A 11 -7.51 -6.88 12.13
N LEU A 12 -7.77 -5.72 12.74
CA LEU A 12 -9.02 -4.98 12.57
C LEU A 12 -9.21 -4.50 11.12
N LEU A 13 -8.16 -3.95 10.49
CA LEU A 13 -8.20 -3.51 9.10
C LEU A 13 -8.46 -4.67 8.13
N VAL A 14 -7.83 -5.83 8.35
CA VAL A 14 -8.07 -7.05 7.56
C VAL A 14 -9.50 -7.56 7.73
N ALA A 15 -10.00 -7.60 8.97
CA ALA A 15 -11.37 -8.03 9.24
C ALA A 15 -12.40 -7.09 8.58
N ALA A 16 -12.18 -5.77 8.66
CA ALA A 16 -13.01 -4.78 7.99
C ALA A 16 -12.98 -4.94 6.45
N GLN A 17 -11.79 -5.13 5.87
CA GLN A 17 -11.61 -5.38 4.44
C GLN A 17 -12.40 -6.63 3.99
N ALA A 18 -12.24 -7.75 4.69
CA ALA A 18 -12.93 -8.99 4.39
C ALA A 18 -14.46 -8.86 4.49
N SER A 19 -14.93 -8.10 5.49
CA SER A 19 -16.36 -7.84 5.68
C SER A 19 -16.96 -7.03 4.54
N VAL A 20 -16.25 -5.99 4.09
CA VAL A 20 -16.70 -5.11 2.98
C VAL A 20 -16.70 -5.87 1.66
N VAL A 21 -15.66 -6.65 1.38
CA VAL A 21 -15.61 -7.51 0.18
C VAL A 21 -16.69 -8.60 0.24
N GLY A 22 -16.94 -9.18 1.42
CA GLY A 22 -18.07 -10.09 1.62
C GLY A 22 -19.41 -9.43 1.31
N LEU A 23 -19.61 -8.19 1.76
CA LEU A 23 -20.81 -7.40 1.46
C LEU A 23 -20.93 -7.09 -0.04
N GLN A 24 -19.83 -6.86 -0.76
CA GLN A 24 -19.83 -6.72 -2.23
C GLN A 24 -20.31 -7.99 -2.91
N VAL A 25 -19.81 -9.16 -2.50
CA VAL A 25 -20.22 -10.46 -3.04
C VAL A 25 -21.71 -10.68 -2.78
N VAL A 26 -22.18 -10.43 -1.56
CA VAL A 26 -23.61 -10.55 -1.23
C VAL A 26 -24.46 -9.56 -2.04
N GLY A 27 -24.04 -8.30 -2.14
CA GLY A 27 -24.72 -7.26 -2.93
C GLY A 27 -24.82 -7.61 -4.42
N ARG A 28 -23.73 -8.13 -4.99
CA ARG A 28 -23.68 -8.48 -6.41
C ARG A 28 -24.48 -9.75 -6.73
N HIS A 29 -24.39 -10.77 -5.89
CA HIS A 29 -24.94 -12.09 -6.19
C HIS A 29 -26.36 -12.30 -5.63
N LEU A 30 -26.68 -11.78 -4.44
CA LEU A 30 -28.02 -11.91 -3.86
C LEU A 30 -28.92 -10.72 -4.23
N LEU A 31 -28.41 -9.48 -4.15
CA LEU A 31 -29.21 -8.28 -4.38
C LEU A 31 -29.24 -7.85 -5.86
N ARG A 32 -28.47 -8.50 -6.74
CA ARG A 32 -28.31 -8.20 -8.19
C ARG A 32 -28.02 -6.72 -8.51
N SER A 33 -27.70 -5.92 -7.50
CA SER A 33 -27.41 -4.49 -7.61
C SER A 33 -26.04 -4.25 -6.99
N PRO A 34 -25.02 -3.87 -7.77
CA PRO A 34 -23.73 -3.50 -7.22
C PRO A 34 -23.90 -2.28 -6.32
N LEU A 35 -23.37 -2.35 -5.10
CA LEU A 35 -23.37 -1.25 -4.12
C LEU A 35 -22.08 -0.43 -4.31
N PRO A 36 -22.08 0.68 -5.07
CA PRO A 36 -20.85 1.37 -5.45
C PRO A 36 -20.04 1.89 -4.24
N TRP A 37 -20.70 2.24 -3.14
CA TRP A 37 -20.04 2.68 -1.91
C TRP A 37 -19.14 1.60 -1.28
N THR A 38 -19.48 0.31 -1.41
CA THR A 38 -18.65 -0.76 -0.85
C THR A 38 -17.31 -0.90 -1.57
N GLU A 39 -17.25 -0.55 -2.85
CA GLU A 39 -16.00 -0.57 -3.64
C GLU A 39 -15.05 0.55 -3.25
N GLU A 40 -15.57 1.74 -2.96
CA GLU A 40 -14.80 2.87 -2.48
C GLU A 40 -14.21 2.58 -1.10
N ILE A 41 -15.02 2.05 -0.19
CA ILE A 41 -14.60 1.71 1.17
C ILE A 41 -13.53 0.60 1.15
N ALA A 42 -13.67 -0.43 0.29
CA ALA A 42 -12.66 -1.47 0.13
C ALA A 42 -11.32 -0.89 -0.38
N ARG A 43 -11.34 0.00 -1.36
CA ARG A 43 -10.11 0.68 -1.83
C ARG A 43 -9.44 1.49 -0.73
N LEU A 44 -10.20 2.27 0.04
CA LEU A 44 -9.66 3.07 1.14
C LEU A 44 -9.07 2.18 2.25
N LEU A 45 -9.78 1.13 2.66
CA LEU A 45 -9.29 0.14 3.62
C LEU A 45 -8.00 -0.53 3.13
N LEU A 46 -7.88 -0.79 1.84
CA LEU A 46 -6.67 -1.39 1.25
C LEU A 46 -5.46 -0.44 1.33
N VAL A 47 -5.66 0.85 1.05
CA VAL A 47 -4.60 1.86 1.21
C VAL A 47 -4.13 1.92 2.66
N TRP A 48 -5.06 2.01 3.61
CA TRP A 48 -4.73 2.00 5.04
C TRP A 48 -4.02 0.71 5.47
N LEU A 49 -4.47 -0.45 4.99
CA LEU A 49 -3.84 -1.74 5.26
C LEU A 49 -2.41 -1.81 4.70
N MET A 50 -2.16 -1.28 3.50
CA MET A 50 -0.82 -1.22 2.91
C MET A 50 0.10 -0.30 3.70
N CYS A 51 -0.37 0.89 4.11
CA CYS A 51 0.42 1.81 4.94
C CYS A 51 0.81 1.17 6.28
N VAL A 52 -0.17 0.62 7.02
CA VAL A 52 0.05 0.03 8.34
C VAL A 52 0.82 -1.29 8.26
N GLY A 53 0.51 -2.12 7.26
CA GLY A 53 1.23 -3.36 6.96
C GLY A 53 2.69 -3.10 6.58
N GLY A 54 2.94 -2.04 5.81
CA GLY A 54 4.28 -1.57 5.43
C GLY A 54 5.11 -1.17 6.65
N ILE A 55 4.55 -0.45 7.62
CA ILE A 55 5.25 -0.10 8.87
C ILE A 55 5.72 -1.36 9.61
N ARG A 56 4.85 -2.37 9.72
CA ARG A 56 5.21 -3.62 10.39
C ARG A 56 6.21 -4.44 9.58
N ALA A 57 6.06 -4.45 8.25
CA ALA A 57 6.99 -5.08 7.34
C ALA A 57 8.38 -4.45 7.47
N LEU A 58 8.51 -3.13 7.49
CA LEU A 58 9.78 -2.43 7.69
C LEU A 58 10.41 -2.69 9.07
N GLN A 59 9.60 -2.92 10.11
CA GLN A 59 10.09 -3.29 11.44
C GLN A 59 10.58 -4.75 11.54
N HIS A 60 10.19 -5.63 10.61
CA HIS A 60 10.60 -7.05 10.60
C HIS A 60 11.56 -7.40 9.47
N PHE A 61 11.49 -6.69 8.35
CA PHE A 61 12.60 -6.48 7.43
C PHE A 61 13.55 -5.47 8.06
N GLU A 62 14.13 -5.92 9.18
CA GLU A 62 15.51 -5.56 9.39
C GLU A 62 16.23 -5.83 8.03
N HIS A 63 17.23 -5.04 7.67
CA HIS A 63 18.11 -5.34 6.55
C HIS A 63 19.22 -6.39 6.87
N PRO A 64 19.22 -7.23 7.93
CA PRO A 64 20.40 -7.76 8.56
C PRO A 64 20.96 -8.92 7.76
N ARG A 65 20.17 -9.60 6.90
CA ARG A 65 20.70 -10.62 5.99
C ARG A 65 21.57 -9.99 4.91
N VAL A 66 21.15 -8.86 4.35
CA VAL A 66 21.95 -8.12 3.37
C VAL A 66 23.09 -7.40 4.10
N THR A 67 22.83 -6.77 5.24
CA THR A 67 23.84 -6.05 6.03
C THR A 67 24.90 -6.99 6.60
N ALA A 68 24.58 -8.23 7.00
CA ALA A 68 25.55 -9.20 7.50
C ALA A 68 26.47 -9.72 6.37
N LEU A 69 25.91 -9.98 5.19
CA LEU A 69 26.69 -10.37 4.01
C LEU A 69 27.60 -9.22 3.54
N VAL A 70 27.11 -7.98 3.62
CA VAL A 70 27.86 -6.75 3.33
C VAL A 70 28.93 -6.46 4.38
N ARG A 71 28.73 -6.85 5.65
CA ARG A 71 29.73 -6.74 6.73
C ARG A 71 30.89 -7.72 6.60
N LEU A 72 30.75 -8.79 5.81
CA LEU A 72 31.83 -9.72 5.49
C LEU A 72 32.81 -9.17 4.43
N LEU A 73 32.46 -8.06 3.77
CA LEU A 73 33.26 -7.43 2.72
C LEU A 73 34.20 -6.36 3.28
N SER A 74 35.35 -6.17 2.60
CA SER A 74 36.32 -5.12 2.95
C SER A 74 35.71 -3.71 2.84
N PRO A 75 36.19 -2.73 3.63
CA PRO A 75 35.60 -1.38 3.73
C PRO A 75 35.27 -0.67 2.40
N PRO A 76 36.13 -0.70 1.37
CA PRO A 76 35.82 -0.02 0.10
C PRO A 76 34.74 -0.75 -0.72
N ARG A 77 34.68 -2.09 -0.66
CA ARG A 77 33.68 -2.89 -1.38
C ARG A 77 32.31 -2.77 -0.75
N ARG A 78 32.26 -2.65 0.59
CA ARG A 78 31.03 -2.37 1.33
C ARG A 78 30.39 -1.05 0.90
N ALA A 79 31.17 0.03 0.80
CA ALA A 79 30.66 1.33 0.36
C ALA A 79 30.06 1.28 -1.06
N ALA A 80 30.72 0.58 -1.98
CA ALA A 80 30.24 0.41 -3.36
C ALA A 80 28.94 -0.39 -3.44
N VAL A 81 28.80 -1.47 -2.66
CA VAL A 81 27.57 -2.29 -2.62
C VAL A 81 26.41 -1.53 -1.98
N GLU A 82 26.66 -0.78 -0.92
CA GLU A 82 25.64 0.05 -0.25
C GLU A 82 25.11 1.13 -1.21
N HIS A 83 26.01 1.83 -1.93
CA HIS A 83 25.61 2.81 -2.95
C HIS A 83 24.86 2.17 -4.12
N GLY A 84 25.31 1.00 -4.59
CA GLY A 84 24.61 0.25 -5.63
C GLY A 84 23.19 -0.15 -5.22
N LEU A 85 23.01 -0.63 -3.98
CA LEU A 85 21.69 -0.98 -3.45
C LEU A 85 20.77 0.25 -3.34
N GLN A 86 21.31 1.39 -2.90
CA GLN A 86 20.56 2.65 -2.86
C GLN A 86 20.11 3.10 -4.24
N ILE A 87 20.97 3.00 -5.26
CA ILE A 87 20.61 3.32 -6.66
C ILE A 87 19.52 2.37 -7.17
N VAL A 88 19.61 1.07 -6.88
CA VAL A 88 18.60 0.09 -7.28
C VAL A 88 17.25 0.37 -6.60
N LEU A 89 17.26 0.67 -5.31
CA LEU A 89 16.04 1.05 -4.57
C LEU A 89 15.44 2.35 -5.14
N LEU A 90 16.27 3.35 -5.41
CA LEU A 90 15.84 4.61 -6.01
C LEU A 90 15.22 4.37 -7.40
N ALA A 91 15.87 3.57 -8.24
CA ALA A 91 15.37 3.20 -9.56
C ALA A 91 14.06 2.42 -9.47
N PHE A 92 13.93 1.51 -8.51
CA PHE A 92 12.69 0.77 -8.25
C PHE A 92 11.54 1.71 -7.85
N PHE A 93 11.78 2.63 -6.90
CA PHE A 93 10.78 3.62 -6.52
C PHE A 93 10.39 4.55 -7.68
N LEU A 94 11.34 4.99 -8.50
CA LEU A 94 11.06 5.76 -9.72
C LEU A 94 10.24 4.96 -10.74
N CYS A 95 10.55 3.68 -10.90
CA CYS A 95 9.82 2.77 -11.79
C CYS A 95 8.38 2.55 -11.33
N LEU A 96 8.12 2.55 -10.01
CA LEU A 96 6.76 2.51 -9.45
C LEU A 96 6.05 3.86 -9.53
N ALA A 97 6.78 4.98 -9.42
CA ALA A 97 6.20 6.32 -9.46
C ALA A 97 5.58 6.66 -10.82
N LEU A 98 6.17 6.20 -11.93
CA LEU A 98 5.64 6.43 -13.28
C LEU A 98 4.25 5.82 -13.54
N PRO A 99 4.01 4.50 -13.27
CA PRO A 99 2.68 3.91 -13.39
C PRO A 99 1.74 4.43 -12.33
N ALA A 100 2.21 4.72 -11.10
CA ALA A 100 1.37 5.37 -10.08
C ALA A 100 0.88 6.74 -10.55
N TRP A 101 1.75 7.57 -11.16
CA TRP A 101 1.37 8.87 -11.72
C TRP A 101 0.38 8.72 -12.87
N ARG A 102 0.62 7.77 -13.80
CA ARG A 102 -0.29 7.49 -14.91
C ARG A 102 -1.65 6.98 -14.43
N LEU A 103 -1.67 6.14 -13.39
CA LEU A 103 -2.89 5.67 -12.75
C LEU A 103 -3.62 6.84 -12.08
N THR A 104 -2.96 7.70 -11.33
CA THR A 104 -3.60 8.89 -10.74
C THR A 104 -4.21 9.82 -11.80
N VAL A 105 -3.48 10.06 -12.90
CA VAL A 105 -3.96 10.91 -14.00
C VAL A 105 -5.12 10.24 -14.75
N SER A 106 -5.07 8.92 -14.95
CA SER A 106 -6.14 8.17 -15.62
C SER A 106 -7.38 8.00 -14.74
N SER A 107 -7.19 7.74 -13.44
CA SER A 107 -8.25 7.64 -12.43
C SER A 107 -8.88 9.00 -12.11
N SER A 108 -8.22 10.13 -12.46
CA SER A 108 -8.83 11.46 -12.34
C SER A 108 -9.98 11.67 -13.34
N ALA A 109 -10.05 10.86 -14.40
CA ALA A 109 -11.16 10.87 -15.36
C ALA A 109 -12.34 9.98 -14.92
N GLU A 110 -12.12 9.02 -14.00
CA GLU A 110 -13.18 8.16 -13.46
C GLU A 110 -13.74 8.77 -12.17
N ARG A 111 -14.94 9.34 -12.29
CA ARG A 111 -15.72 9.81 -11.15
C ARG A 111 -16.09 8.62 -10.26
N LEU A 112 -15.87 8.76 -8.96
CA LEU A 112 -16.35 7.83 -7.93
C LEU A 112 -17.90 7.69 -8.06
N PRO A 113 -18.42 6.49 -8.40
CA PRO A 113 -19.81 6.32 -8.81
C PRO A 113 -20.83 6.52 -7.67
N ALA A 114 -20.41 6.54 -6.40
CA ALA A 114 -21.34 6.76 -5.27
C ALA A 114 -21.33 8.21 -4.72
N SER A 115 -20.19 8.90 -4.74
CA SER A 115 -20.01 10.17 -4.01
C SER A 115 -19.96 11.42 -4.90
N GLY A 116 -19.79 11.28 -6.22
CA GLY A 116 -19.77 12.42 -7.16
C GLY A 116 -18.62 13.41 -6.95
N LEU A 117 -17.75 13.18 -5.97
CA LEU A 117 -16.57 13.97 -5.69
C LEU A 117 -15.51 13.65 -6.75
N SER A 118 -15.25 14.62 -7.61
CA SER A 118 -14.15 14.61 -8.57
C SER A 118 -12.82 14.45 -7.82
N GLY A 119 -11.86 13.71 -8.40
CA GLY A 119 -10.49 13.57 -7.86
C GLY A 119 -9.76 14.90 -7.57
N ALA A 120 -10.31 16.03 -8.05
CA ALA A 120 -9.90 17.38 -7.69
C ALA A 120 -10.03 17.72 -6.20
N ALA A 121 -11.00 17.15 -5.46
CA ALA A 121 -11.20 17.45 -4.05
C ALA A 121 -10.10 16.89 -3.14
N ILE A 122 -9.46 15.79 -3.55
CA ILE A 122 -8.35 15.16 -2.81
C ILE A 122 -7.02 15.84 -3.12
N SER A 123 -6.86 16.41 -4.32
CA SER A 123 -5.65 17.14 -4.70
C SER A 123 -5.56 18.56 -4.13
N LEU A 124 -6.65 19.07 -3.56
CA LEU A 124 -6.76 20.41 -2.97
C LEU A 124 -6.83 20.40 -1.43
N MET A 125 -6.80 19.22 -0.78
CA MET A 125 -6.71 19.06 0.68
C MET A 125 -5.35 18.54 1.12
#